data_AF-A0A1J5DM60-F1
#
_entry.id   AF-A0A1J5DM60-F1
#
_cell.length_a   1.000
_cell.length_b   1.000
_cell.length_c   1.000
_cell.angle_alpha   90.00
_cell.angle_beta   90.00
_cell.angle_gamma   90.00
#
_symmetry.space_group_name_H-M   'P 1'
#
loop_
_entity.id
_entity.type
_entity.pdbx_description
1 polymer ?
#
loop_
_entity_poly.entity_id
_entity_poly.type
_entity_poly.pdbx_seq_one_letter_code
_entity_poly.pdbx_strand_id
1 'polypeptide(L)'
;MEVVIENKERPEDMSQEDMARFVLDMFHRIAVHHTLWYMEVEHQMGMEKALKTMGDAWDQSRDIQLAKLAKFFGFSMIKGIPEPLLKMPKENLLRLADDVGKNWLANDGVWFQAVEFAHGMNDAKRCNDSTWARFSPFEAWSIRRLLDLPPRPGLDGLRRALKFRMYARVNIQSIIDDDDGSVIFRMNDCRVQSARKRKGLPDYPCKSVGLVEYAYFAEAIDPRITTECIGCPPDDHPDEWYCAWRFRLKEDQ
;
A
#
# COMPACT_ATOMS: atom_id res chain seq x y z
N MET A 1 25.71 15.97 -0.71
CA MET A 1 25.85 17.36 -1.20
C MET A 1 25.00 18.21 -0.29
N GLU A 2 25.61 18.81 0.72
CA GLU A 2 24.91 19.81 1.53
C GLU A 2 24.63 21.01 0.63
N VAL A 3 23.35 21.21 0.31
CA VAL A 3 22.90 22.48 -0.27
C VAL A 3 22.95 23.45 0.90
N VAL A 4 24.05 24.20 1.00
CA VAL A 4 24.16 25.32 1.93
C VAL A 4 23.19 26.38 1.43
N ILE A 5 22.04 26.49 2.09
CA ILE A 5 21.05 27.51 1.81
C ILE A 5 21.53 28.80 2.50
N GLU A 6 22.35 29.59 1.81
CA GLU A 6 22.73 30.92 2.32
C GLU A 6 21.52 31.88 2.27
N ASN A 7 21.20 32.47 3.43
CA ASN A 7 20.28 33.58 3.68
C ASN A 7 18.95 33.59 2.89
N LYS A 8 17.99 32.80 3.35
CA LYS A 8 16.58 32.96 2.98
C LYS A 8 15.73 33.10 4.23
N GLU A 9 15.44 34.35 4.61
CA GLU A 9 14.51 34.61 5.70
C GLU A 9 13.07 34.29 5.28
N ARG A 10 12.74 34.37 3.99
CA ARG A 10 11.41 34.09 3.45
C ARG A 10 11.45 33.30 2.14
N PRO A 11 10.40 32.53 1.80
CA PRO A 11 10.31 31.83 0.52
C PRO A 11 10.49 32.75 -0.69
N GLU A 12 9.98 33.97 -0.65
CA GLU A 12 10.05 34.94 -1.77
C GLU A 12 11.49 35.33 -2.16
N ASP A 13 12.44 35.14 -1.25
CA ASP A 13 13.85 35.42 -1.48
C ASP A 13 14.57 34.20 -2.13
N MET A 14 13.84 33.10 -2.40
CA MET A 14 14.36 31.89 -3.04
C MET A 14 14.69 32.08 -4.53
N SER A 15 15.72 31.38 -5.00
CA SER A 15 15.88 31.13 -6.43
C SER A 15 14.67 30.39 -7.00
N GLN A 16 14.49 30.46 -8.33
CA GLN A 16 13.44 29.71 -9.02
C GLN A 16 13.49 28.20 -8.71
N GLU A 17 14.70 27.62 -8.68
CA GLU A 17 14.87 26.20 -8.39
C GLU A 17 14.48 25.88 -6.95
N ASP A 18 14.91 26.70 -6.00
CA ASP A 18 14.60 26.48 -4.59
C ASP A 18 13.13 26.68 -4.26
N MET A 19 12.48 27.63 -4.91
CA MET A 19 11.03 27.80 -4.81
C MET A 19 10.29 26.56 -5.33
N ALA A 20 10.75 25.97 -6.45
CA ALA A 20 10.17 24.73 -6.95
C ALA A 20 10.39 23.55 -5.98
N ARG A 21 11.59 23.44 -5.38
CA ARG A 21 11.89 22.44 -4.32
C ARG A 21 11.02 22.65 -3.09
N PHE A 22 10.81 23.89 -2.68
CA PHE A 22 9.94 24.25 -1.57
C PHE A 22 8.49 23.81 -1.82
N VAL A 23 7.95 24.02 -3.01
CA VAL A 23 6.60 23.53 -3.37
C VAL A 23 6.50 22.00 -3.28
N LEU A 24 7.50 21.26 -3.77
CA LEU A 24 7.52 19.80 -3.66
C LEU A 24 7.56 19.33 -2.19
N ASP A 25 8.36 19.99 -1.38
CA ASP A 25 8.44 19.73 0.06
C ASP A 25 7.10 20.02 0.77
N MET A 26 6.38 21.08 0.38
CA MET A 26 5.04 21.34 0.92
C MET A 26 4.04 20.20 0.63
N PHE A 27 4.08 19.59 -0.56
CA PHE A 27 3.26 18.40 -0.85
C PHE A 27 3.66 17.20 0.01
N HIS A 28 4.97 17.00 0.24
CA HIS A 28 5.44 15.97 1.16
C HIS A 28 4.92 16.20 2.59
N ARG A 29 4.99 17.43 3.10
CA ARG A 29 4.43 17.80 4.41
C ARG A 29 2.94 17.54 4.50
N ILE A 30 2.17 17.81 3.43
CA ILE A 30 0.73 17.48 3.37
C ILE A 30 0.53 15.96 3.49
N ALA A 31 1.29 15.15 2.76
CA ALA A 31 1.17 13.69 2.82
C ALA A 31 1.47 13.16 4.23
N VAL A 32 2.57 13.61 4.85
CA VAL A 32 2.93 13.22 6.22
C VAL A 32 1.86 13.66 7.22
N HIS A 33 1.43 14.93 7.16
CA HIS A 33 0.41 15.46 8.07
C HIS A 33 -0.94 14.73 7.94
N HIS A 34 -1.35 14.37 6.72
CA HIS A 34 -2.56 13.58 6.50
C HIS A 34 -2.47 12.19 7.15
N THR A 35 -1.34 11.51 7.02
CA THR A 35 -1.10 10.23 7.69
C THR A 35 -1.02 10.40 9.21
N LEU A 36 -0.40 11.46 9.73
CA LEU A 36 -0.35 11.71 11.19
C LEU A 36 -1.75 11.91 11.79
N TRP A 37 -2.64 12.64 11.11
CA TRP A 37 -4.04 12.76 11.55
C TRP A 37 -4.72 11.40 11.64
N TYR A 38 -4.53 10.56 10.63
CA TYR A 38 -5.08 9.21 10.63
C TYR A 38 -4.57 8.38 11.81
N MET A 39 -3.26 8.38 12.01
CA MET A 39 -2.60 7.65 13.08
C MET A 39 -3.05 8.13 14.47
N GLU A 40 -3.27 9.43 14.64
CA GLU A 40 -3.76 9.98 15.91
C GLU A 40 -5.22 9.58 16.17
N VAL A 41 -6.08 9.60 15.14
CA VAL A 41 -7.47 9.12 15.29
C VAL A 41 -7.48 7.61 15.58
N GLU A 42 -6.63 6.82 14.95
CA GLU A 42 -6.45 5.40 15.27
C GLU A 42 -6.05 5.22 16.73
N HIS A 43 -5.05 5.98 17.19
CA HIS A 43 -4.55 5.91 18.55
C HIS A 43 -5.61 6.28 19.61
N GLN A 44 -6.35 7.37 19.39
CA GLN A 44 -7.31 7.90 20.36
C GLN A 44 -8.68 7.22 20.30
N MET A 45 -9.10 6.77 19.13
CA MET A 45 -10.49 6.36 18.87
C MET A 45 -10.62 4.92 18.33
N GLY A 46 -9.52 4.27 18.01
CA GLY A 46 -9.47 2.92 17.46
C GLY A 46 -9.61 2.86 15.93
N MET A 47 -9.13 1.76 15.35
CA MET A 47 -9.03 1.54 13.91
C MET A 47 -10.37 1.70 13.17
N GLU A 48 -11.47 1.14 13.69
CA GLU A 48 -12.78 1.20 13.02
C GLU A 48 -13.25 2.65 12.80
N LYS A 49 -13.16 3.48 13.84
CA LYS A 49 -13.51 4.89 13.76
C LYS A 49 -12.52 5.65 12.86
N ALA A 50 -11.23 5.35 12.96
CA ALA A 50 -10.20 5.96 12.13
C ALA A 50 -10.41 5.71 10.64
N LEU A 51 -10.75 4.48 10.23
CA LEU A 51 -11.05 4.14 8.84
C LEU A 51 -12.31 4.86 8.34
N LYS A 52 -13.36 4.94 9.15
CA LYS A 52 -14.56 5.71 8.79
C LYS A 52 -14.22 7.19 8.57
N THR A 53 -13.53 7.81 9.53
CA THR A 53 -13.10 9.21 9.45
C THR A 53 -12.14 9.46 8.28
N MET A 54 -11.22 8.54 8.01
CA MET A 54 -10.31 8.59 6.86
C MET A 54 -11.09 8.68 5.55
N GLY A 55 -12.18 7.92 5.41
CA GLY A 55 -13.07 8.01 4.25
C GLY A 55 -13.58 9.41 3.97
N ASP A 56 -14.20 10.02 4.98
CA ASP A 56 -14.79 11.35 4.84
C ASP A 56 -13.71 12.42 4.61
N ALA A 57 -12.59 12.33 5.34
CA ALA A 57 -11.48 13.25 5.24
C ALA A 57 -10.76 13.15 3.89
N TRP A 58 -10.56 11.93 3.37
CA TRP A 58 -9.91 11.70 2.08
C TRP A 58 -10.72 12.26 0.92
N ASP A 59 -12.02 11.97 0.85
CA ASP A 59 -12.86 12.43 -0.25
C ASP A 59 -12.91 13.96 -0.30
N GLN A 60 -13.09 14.62 0.84
CA GLN A 60 -13.08 16.09 0.92
C GLN A 60 -11.71 16.69 0.64
N SER A 61 -10.65 16.15 1.25
CA SER A 61 -9.29 16.67 1.09
C SER A 61 -8.79 16.54 -0.34
N ARG A 62 -9.05 15.39 -0.98
CA ARG A 62 -8.73 15.14 -2.40
C ARG A 62 -9.43 16.16 -3.30
N ASP A 63 -10.74 16.36 -3.12
CA ASP A 63 -11.52 17.25 -3.98
C ASP A 63 -11.06 18.72 -3.83
N ILE A 64 -10.78 19.17 -2.59
CA ILE A 64 -10.24 20.51 -2.32
C ILE A 64 -8.87 20.69 -2.98
N GLN A 65 -7.97 19.72 -2.82
CA GLN A 65 -6.62 19.80 -3.37
C GLN A 65 -6.64 19.79 -4.90
N LEU A 66 -7.38 18.85 -5.50
CA LEU A 66 -7.48 18.77 -6.96
C LEU A 66 -8.18 19.98 -7.57
N ALA A 67 -9.20 20.56 -6.92
CA ALA A 67 -9.82 21.79 -7.41
C ALA A 67 -8.85 22.98 -7.42
N LYS A 68 -7.99 23.11 -6.40
CA LYS A 68 -6.95 24.14 -6.36
C LYS A 68 -5.90 23.92 -7.46
N LEU A 69 -5.45 22.68 -7.64
CA LEU A 69 -4.48 22.34 -8.69
C LEU A 69 -5.08 22.50 -10.08
N ALA A 70 -6.34 22.15 -10.29
CA ALA A 70 -7.07 22.34 -11.53
C ALA A 70 -7.08 23.82 -11.93
N LYS A 71 -7.43 24.70 -10.98
CA LYS A 71 -7.40 26.15 -11.19
C LYS A 71 -5.99 26.67 -11.51
N PHE A 72 -4.97 26.18 -10.81
CA PHE A 72 -3.59 26.64 -10.98
C PHE A 72 -2.96 26.17 -12.30
N PHE A 73 -3.13 24.89 -12.65
CA PHE A 73 -2.52 24.27 -13.84
C PHE A 73 -3.41 24.29 -15.09
N GLY A 74 -4.65 24.79 -14.98
CA GLY A 74 -5.54 24.99 -16.13
C GLY A 74 -6.18 23.72 -16.68
N PHE A 75 -6.40 22.69 -15.85
CA PHE A 75 -7.18 21.51 -16.24
C PHE A 75 -8.58 21.53 -15.61
N SER A 76 -9.55 20.87 -16.24
CA SER A 76 -10.91 20.77 -15.72
C SER A 76 -11.12 19.51 -14.87
N MET A 77 -12.18 19.50 -14.07
CA MET A 77 -12.60 18.37 -13.24
C MET A 77 -13.96 17.88 -13.70
N ILE A 78 -14.13 16.57 -13.88
CA ILE A 78 -15.42 15.93 -14.21
C ILE A 78 -15.68 14.85 -13.16
N LYS A 79 -16.79 14.96 -12.42
CA LYS A 79 -17.18 14.03 -11.34
C LYS A 79 -16.05 13.79 -10.30
N GLY A 80 -15.33 14.85 -9.92
CA GLY A 80 -14.23 14.76 -8.96
C GLY A 80 -12.92 14.17 -9.52
N ILE A 81 -12.84 13.91 -10.82
CA ILE A 81 -11.64 13.34 -11.47
C ILE A 81 -11.07 14.38 -12.46
N PRO A 82 -9.74 14.56 -12.52
CA PRO A 82 -9.12 15.40 -13.53
C PRO A 82 -9.50 14.92 -14.94
N GLU A 83 -10.02 15.82 -15.77
CA GLU A 83 -10.41 15.50 -17.15
C GLU A 83 -9.30 14.84 -17.97
N PRO A 84 -8.01 15.23 -17.85
CA PRO A 84 -6.92 14.53 -18.53
C PRO A 84 -6.81 13.04 -18.16
N LEU A 85 -7.10 12.67 -16.90
CA LEU A 85 -7.14 11.26 -16.48
C LEU A 85 -8.35 10.54 -17.06
N LEU A 86 -9.52 11.18 -17.09
CA LEU A 86 -10.73 10.58 -17.65
C LEU A 86 -10.68 10.34 -19.16
N LYS A 87 -9.98 11.23 -19.89
CA LYS A 87 -9.80 11.11 -21.34
C LYS A 87 -8.66 10.16 -21.73
N MET A 88 -7.91 9.65 -20.75
CA MET A 88 -6.80 8.74 -20.99
C MET A 88 -7.31 7.37 -21.45
N PRO A 89 -6.69 6.75 -22.49
CA PRO A 89 -7.01 5.38 -22.88
C PRO A 89 -6.85 4.42 -21.71
N LYS A 90 -7.70 3.39 -21.65
CA LYS A 90 -7.71 2.42 -20.55
C LYS A 90 -6.37 1.74 -20.35
N GLU A 91 -5.67 1.43 -21.45
CA GLU A 91 -4.34 0.81 -21.45
C GLU A 91 -3.31 1.71 -20.77
N ASN A 92 -3.42 3.02 -20.97
CA ASN A 92 -2.54 4.00 -20.32
C ASN A 92 -2.87 4.18 -18.84
N LEU A 93 -4.15 4.13 -18.47
CA LEU A 93 -4.56 4.11 -17.04
C LEU A 93 -4.05 2.84 -16.34
N LEU A 94 -4.08 1.69 -17.02
CA LEU A 94 -3.51 0.45 -16.50
C LEU A 94 -2.01 0.57 -16.30
N ARG A 95 -1.28 1.09 -17.29
CA ARG A 95 0.17 1.33 -17.15
C ARG A 95 0.50 2.32 -16.04
N LEU A 96 -0.27 3.40 -15.92
CA LEU A 96 -0.12 4.36 -14.84
C LEU A 96 -0.32 3.69 -13.48
N ALA A 97 -1.33 2.83 -13.33
CA ALA A 97 -1.54 2.07 -12.10
C ALA A 97 -0.38 1.10 -11.79
N ASP A 98 0.23 0.47 -12.80
CA ASP A 98 1.43 -0.37 -12.61
C ASP A 98 2.62 0.47 -12.11
N ASP A 99 2.83 1.65 -12.70
CA ASP A 99 3.93 2.52 -12.32
C ASP A 99 3.74 3.13 -10.93
N VAL A 100 2.50 3.50 -10.57
CA VAL A 100 2.15 3.89 -9.19
C VAL A 100 2.40 2.74 -8.22
N GLY A 101 2.04 1.50 -8.57
CA GLY A 101 2.33 0.31 -7.77
C GLY A 101 3.83 0.09 -7.56
N LYS A 102 4.63 0.21 -8.62
CA LYS A 102 6.10 0.11 -8.54
C LYS A 102 6.70 1.21 -7.67
N ASN A 103 6.20 2.43 -7.77
CA ASN A 103 6.65 3.56 -6.96
C ASN A 103 6.34 3.35 -5.48
N TRP A 104 5.16 2.84 -5.16
CA TRP A 104 4.80 2.47 -3.79
C TRP A 104 5.77 1.43 -3.21
N LEU A 105 6.05 0.34 -3.95
CA LEU A 105 6.99 -0.69 -3.49
C LEU A 105 8.43 -0.15 -3.35
N ALA A 106 8.85 0.73 -4.25
CA ALA A 106 10.16 1.38 -4.15
C ALA A 106 10.25 2.24 -2.89
N ASN A 107 9.20 2.99 -2.56
CA ASN A 107 9.14 3.83 -1.36
C ASN A 107 9.17 2.98 -0.08
N ASP A 108 8.46 1.86 -0.04
CA ASP A 108 8.53 0.89 1.06
C ASP A 108 9.97 0.39 1.28
N GLY A 109 10.66 0.01 0.21
CA GLY A 109 12.06 -0.39 0.26
C GLY A 109 13.02 0.74 0.70
N VAL A 110 12.78 1.98 0.27
CA VAL A 110 13.59 3.16 0.69
C VAL A 110 13.44 3.41 2.19
N TRP A 111 12.23 3.34 2.74
CA TRP A 111 12.01 3.47 4.18
C TRP A 111 12.67 2.34 4.96
N PHE A 112 12.52 1.10 4.50
CA PHE A 112 13.17 -0.05 5.11
C PHE A 112 14.69 0.16 5.20
N GLN A 113 15.31 0.52 4.08
CA GLN A 113 16.76 0.76 4.00
C GLN A 113 17.21 1.94 4.85
N ALA A 114 16.44 3.04 4.89
CA ALA A 114 16.77 4.18 5.73
C ALA A 114 16.84 3.80 7.22
N VAL A 115 15.86 3.03 7.71
CA VAL A 115 15.86 2.52 9.10
C VAL A 115 16.98 1.49 9.29
N GLU A 116 17.19 0.59 8.33
CA GLU A 116 18.27 -0.41 8.41
C GLU A 116 19.65 0.25 8.52
N PHE A 117 19.93 1.27 7.70
CA PHE A 117 21.21 1.96 7.72
C PHE A 117 21.41 2.80 8.98
N ALA A 118 20.34 3.36 9.54
CA ALA A 118 20.42 4.19 10.74
C ALA A 118 20.40 3.38 12.06
N HIS A 119 19.66 2.27 12.10
CA HIS A 119 19.28 1.56 13.33
C HIS A 119 19.42 0.03 13.26
N GLY A 120 19.76 -0.52 12.09
CA GLY A 120 19.99 -1.94 11.89
C GLY A 120 18.74 -2.74 11.48
N MET A 121 18.99 -4.00 11.07
CA MET A 121 17.99 -4.91 10.48
C MET A 121 16.80 -5.20 11.41
N ASN A 122 17.03 -5.34 12.72
CA ASN A 122 15.98 -5.66 13.69
C ASN A 122 14.95 -4.53 13.79
N ASP A 123 15.41 -3.28 13.85
CA ASP A 123 14.54 -2.11 13.92
C ASP A 123 13.82 -1.89 12.57
N ALA A 124 14.50 -2.09 11.44
CA ALA A 124 13.88 -2.05 10.12
C ALA A 124 12.74 -3.06 9.99
N LYS A 125 12.96 -4.32 10.38
CA LYS A 125 11.92 -5.36 10.41
C LYS A 125 10.77 -4.99 11.34
N ARG A 126 11.06 -4.56 12.57
CA ARG A 126 10.01 -4.19 13.53
C ARG A 126 9.14 -3.04 13.01
N CYS A 127 9.76 -2.00 12.45
CA CYS A 127 9.04 -0.88 11.85
C CYS A 127 8.22 -1.32 10.62
N ASN A 128 8.79 -2.15 9.76
CA ASN A 128 8.09 -2.73 8.60
C ASN A 128 6.86 -3.53 9.02
N ASP A 129 7.02 -4.52 9.90
CA ASP A 129 5.94 -5.41 10.29
C ASP A 129 4.81 -4.62 11.00
N SER A 130 5.18 -3.63 11.81
CA SER A 130 4.22 -2.71 12.46
C SER A 130 3.52 -1.76 11.48
N THR A 131 4.15 -1.44 10.35
CA THR A 131 3.53 -0.65 9.28
C THR A 131 2.50 -1.50 8.55
N TRP A 132 2.84 -2.75 8.24
CA TRP A 132 1.94 -3.72 7.61
C TRP A 132 0.72 -4.06 8.47
N ALA A 133 0.88 -4.11 9.79
CA ALA A 133 -0.23 -4.26 10.74
C ALA A 133 -1.30 -3.15 10.60
N ARG A 134 -0.94 -1.97 10.10
CA ARG A 134 -1.86 -0.85 9.89
C ARG A 134 -2.28 -0.70 8.43
N PHE A 135 -1.35 -0.91 7.51
CA PHE A 135 -1.60 -0.75 6.08
C PHE A 135 -2.50 -1.86 5.52
N SER A 136 -2.34 -3.12 5.94
CA SER A 136 -3.19 -4.22 5.45
C SER A 136 -4.69 -4.00 5.72
N PRO A 137 -5.13 -3.67 6.95
CA PRO A 137 -6.52 -3.32 7.21
C PRO A 137 -7.01 -2.10 6.42
N PHE A 138 -6.18 -1.06 6.30
CA PHE A 138 -6.50 0.13 5.51
C PHE A 138 -6.69 -0.20 4.02
N GLU A 139 -5.77 -0.99 3.44
CA GLU A 139 -5.85 -1.41 2.03
C GLU A 139 -7.11 -2.25 1.80
N ALA A 140 -7.41 -3.20 2.69
CA ALA A 140 -8.63 -3.99 2.65
C ALA A 140 -9.88 -3.11 2.71
N TRP A 141 -9.95 -2.15 3.66
CA TRP A 141 -11.06 -1.20 3.77
C TRP A 141 -11.24 -0.36 2.50
N SER A 142 -10.14 0.15 1.93
CA SER A 142 -10.15 0.96 0.71
C SER A 142 -10.68 0.16 -0.48
N ILE A 143 -10.20 -1.08 -0.65
CA ILE A 143 -10.66 -2.00 -1.70
C ILE A 143 -12.13 -2.38 -1.51
N ARG A 144 -12.57 -2.63 -0.27
CA ARG A 144 -13.99 -2.94 0.02
C ARG A 144 -14.91 -1.82 -0.40
N ARG A 145 -14.54 -0.56 -0.13
CA ARG A 145 -15.28 0.63 -0.60
C ARG A 145 -15.29 0.73 -2.12
N LEU A 146 -14.15 0.49 -2.77
CA LEU A 146 -14.02 0.55 -4.23
C LEU A 146 -14.88 -0.51 -4.93
N LEU A 147 -14.97 -1.71 -4.35
CA LEU A 147 -15.68 -2.86 -4.93
C LEU A 147 -17.11 -3.03 -4.42
N ASP A 148 -17.55 -2.15 -3.52
CA ASP A 148 -18.84 -2.23 -2.82
C ASP A 148 -19.09 -3.63 -2.22
N LEU A 149 -18.10 -4.15 -1.49
CA LEU A 149 -18.20 -5.48 -0.88
C LEU A 149 -19.11 -5.46 0.36
N PRO A 150 -19.98 -6.47 0.55
CA PRO A 150 -20.83 -6.56 1.72
C PRO A 150 -20.00 -6.69 3.03
N PRO A 151 -20.62 -6.56 4.21
CA PRO A 151 -19.92 -6.67 5.50
C PRO A 151 -19.16 -7.98 5.74
N ARG A 152 -19.66 -9.09 5.18
CA ARG A 152 -19.09 -10.43 5.31
C ARG A 152 -19.07 -11.13 3.95
N PRO A 153 -18.14 -10.74 3.05
CA PRO A 153 -18.16 -11.18 1.66
C PRO A 153 -17.55 -12.57 1.46
N GLY A 154 -17.05 -13.23 2.51
CA GLY A 154 -16.48 -14.57 2.44
C GLY A 154 -15.23 -14.68 1.58
N LEU A 155 -14.87 -15.93 1.22
CA LEU A 155 -13.70 -16.21 0.39
C LEU A 155 -13.84 -15.63 -1.03
N ASP A 156 -15.05 -15.55 -1.59
CA ASP A 156 -15.33 -14.88 -2.86
C ASP A 156 -14.93 -13.40 -2.83
N GLY A 157 -15.30 -12.71 -1.75
CA GLY A 157 -14.88 -11.35 -1.46
C GLY A 157 -13.38 -11.21 -1.40
N LEU A 158 -12.72 -12.12 -0.68
CA LEU A 158 -11.26 -12.13 -0.56
C LEU A 158 -10.58 -12.35 -1.92
N ARG A 159 -11.03 -13.31 -2.72
CA ARG A 159 -10.50 -13.58 -4.07
C ARG A 159 -10.59 -12.36 -4.97
N ARG A 160 -11.70 -11.62 -4.89
CA ARG A 160 -11.86 -10.35 -5.61
C ARG A 160 -10.88 -9.31 -5.05
N ALA A 161 -10.87 -9.09 -3.74
CA ALA A 161 -10.06 -8.06 -3.11
C ALA A 161 -8.54 -8.23 -3.33
N LEU A 162 -8.02 -9.46 -3.28
CA LEU A 162 -6.60 -9.76 -3.53
C LEU A 162 -6.12 -9.23 -4.90
N LYS A 163 -6.98 -9.21 -5.92
CA LYS A 163 -6.66 -8.73 -7.27
C LYS A 163 -6.56 -7.19 -7.37
N PHE A 164 -7.02 -6.46 -6.35
CA PHE A 164 -7.02 -4.99 -6.32
C PHE A 164 -5.96 -4.43 -5.37
N ARG A 165 -5.17 -5.29 -4.71
CA ARG A 165 -4.03 -4.86 -3.88
C ARG A 165 -2.94 -4.20 -4.71
N MET A 166 -2.16 -3.33 -4.09
CA MET A 166 -0.97 -2.73 -4.71
C MET A 166 0.00 -3.81 -5.21
N TYR A 167 0.16 -4.89 -4.42
CA TYR A 167 1.00 -6.03 -4.80
C TYR A 167 0.55 -6.74 -6.08
N ALA A 168 -0.76 -6.77 -6.39
CA ALA A 168 -1.27 -7.41 -7.60
C ALA A 168 -0.82 -6.71 -8.88
N ARG A 169 -0.33 -5.46 -8.80
CA ARG A 169 0.19 -4.70 -9.95
C ARG A 169 1.70 -4.86 -10.18
N VAL A 170 2.43 -5.39 -9.20
CA VAL A 170 3.90 -5.46 -9.25
C VAL A 170 4.44 -6.89 -9.26
N ASN A 171 3.60 -7.87 -8.92
CA ASN A 171 3.96 -9.28 -8.77
C ASN A 171 3.07 -10.18 -9.64
N ILE A 172 3.52 -11.41 -9.90
CA ILE A 172 2.70 -12.45 -10.54
C ILE A 172 2.11 -13.33 -9.44
N GLN A 173 0.81 -13.55 -9.49
CA GLN A 173 0.07 -14.20 -8.41
C GLN A 173 -0.98 -15.16 -8.98
N SER A 174 -1.28 -16.22 -8.24
CA SER A 174 -2.37 -17.13 -8.54
C SER A 174 -3.22 -17.39 -7.30
N ILE A 175 -4.50 -17.67 -7.55
CA ILE A 175 -5.51 -17.97 -6.55
C ILE A 175 -6.14 -19.29 -6.99
N ILE A 176 -6.05 -20.31 -6.15
CA ILE A 176 -6.48 -21.68 -6.44
C ILE A 176 -7.42 -22.12 -5.33
N ASP A 177 -8.47 -22.85 -5.67
CA ASP A 177 -9.34 -23.49 -4.69
C ASP A 177 -8.71 -24.82 -4.23
N ASP A 178 -8.80 -25.11 -2.94
CA ASP A 178 -8.34 -26.37 -2.33
C ASP A 178 -9.55 -27.31 -2.13
N ASP A 179 -9.31 -28.61 -2.00
CA ASP A 179 -10.37 -29.63 -1.93
C ASP A 179 -11.24 -29.48 -0.67
N ASP A 180 -10.72 -28.85 0.38
CA ASP A 180 -11.41 -28.56 1.64
C ASP A 180 -12.27 -27.29 1.59
N GLY A 181 -12.42 -26.67 0.42
CA GLY A 181 -13.16 -25.42 0.22
C GLY A 181 -12.38 -24.16 0.64
N SER A 182 -11.09 -24.30 0.98
CA SER A 182 -10.20 -23.17 1.23
C SER A 182 -9.68 -22.54 -0.05
N VAL A 183 -9.07 -21.35 0.09
CA VAL A 183 -8.41 -20.65 -1.01
C VAL A 183 -6.92 -20.60 -0.75
N ILE A 184 -6.11 -21.05 -1.71
CA ILE A 184 -4.66 -20.91 -1.71
C ILE A 184 -4.27 -19.74 -2.60
N PHE A 185 -3.64 -18.73 -2.00
CA PHE A 185 -3.00 -17.63 -2.71
C PHE A 185 -1.49 -17.90 -2.83
N ARG A 186 -0.95 -17.80 -4.04
CA ARG A 186 0.48 -17.99 -4.32
C ARG A 186 1.08 -16.74 -4.93
N MET A 187 2.23 -16.34 -4.38
CA MET A 187 3.10 -15.33 -4.96
C MET A 187 4.08 -16.00 -5.92
N ASN A 188 3.65 -16.19 -7.18
CA ASN A 188 4.45 -16.89 -8.19
C ASN A 188 5.74 -16.15 -8.54
N ASP A 189 5.69 -14.83 -8.68
CA ASP A 189 6.88 -14.00 -8.84
C ASP A 189 6.77 -12.75 -7.95
N CYS A 190 7.61 -12.70 -6.92
CA CYS A 190 7.73 -11.54 -6.05
C CYS A 190 8.85 -10.63 -6.56
N ARG A 191 8.52 -9.37 -6.91
CA ARG A 191 9.47 -8.39 -7.41
C ARG A 191 10.68 -8.19 -6.49
N VAL A 192 10.48 -8.25 -5.17
CA VAL A 192 11.56 -8.14 -4.17
C VAL A 192 12.48 -9.36 -4.24
N GLN A 193 11.93 -10.57 -4.15
CA GLN A 193 12.74 -11.80 -4.19
C GLN A 193 13.45 -11.95 -5.53
N SER A 194 12.77 -11.71 -6.64
CA SER A 194 13.39 -11.73 -7.97
C SER A 194 14.48 -10.68 -8.14
N ALA A 195 14.37 -9.50 -7.51
CA ALA A 195 15.46 -8.53 -7.47
C ALA A 195 16.67 -9.02 -6.66
N ARG A 196 16.45 -9.77 -5.58
CA ARG A 196 17.52 -10.36 -4.76
C ARG A 196 18.20 -11.52 -5.48
N LYS A 197 17.42 -12.42 -6.08
CA LYS A 197 17.92 -13.52 -6.91
C LYS A 197 18.82 -13.02 -8.05
N ARG A 198 18.42 -11.96 -8.76
CA ARG A 198 19.26 -11.31 -9.79
C ARG A 198 20.59 -10.75 -9.26
N LYS A 199 20.66 -10.40 -7.98
CA LYS A 199 21.87 -9.92 -7.30
C LYS A 199 22.67 -11.04 -6.63
N GLY A 200 22.27 -12.31 -6.79
CA GLY A 200 22.90 -13.44 -6.11
C GLY A 200 22.72 -13.39 -4.58
N LEU A 201 21.72 -12.67 -4.09
CA LEU A 201 21.41 -12.58 -2.66
C LEU A 201 20.40 -13.68 -2.28
N PRO A 202 20.48 -14.21 -1.05
CA PRO A 202 19.47 -15.15 -0.55
C PRO A 202 18.12 -14.46 -0.46
N ASP A 203 17.05 -15.26 -0.47
CA ASP A 203 15.70 -14.74 -0.30
C ASP A 203 15.57 -13.92 0.98
N TYR A 204 14.82 -12.84 0.89
CA TYR A 204 14.52 -12.01 2.04
C TYR A 204 13.57 -12.77 2.97
N PRO A 205 13.88 -12.91 4.28
CA PRO A 205 13.03 -13.62 5.22
C PRO A 205 11.77 -12.81 5.56
N CYS A 206 10.77 -12.83 4.68
CA CYS A 206 9.53 -12.06 4.77
C CYS A 206 8.37 -12.78 5.50
N LYS A 207 8.59 -13.97 6.05
CA LYS A 207 7.53 -14.71 6.76
C LYS A 207 6.91 -13.93 7.91
N SER A 208 7.71 -13.18 8.70
CA SER A 208 7.20 -12.39 9.83
C SER A 208 6.19 -11.33 9.38
N VAL A 209 6.54 -10.55 8.36
CA VAL A 209 5.63 -9.56 7.76
C VAL A 209 4.46 -10.23 7.08
N GLY A 210 4.67 -11.33 6.34
CA GLY A 210 3.61 -12.02 5.62
C GLY A 210 2.51 -12.54 6.56
N LEU A 211 2.89 -13.06 7.73
CA LEU A 211 1.92 -13.52 8.74
C LEU A 211 0.99 -12.39 9.20
N VAL A 212 1.54 -11.19 9.38
CA VAL A 212 0.76 -10.00 9.75
C VAL A 212 -0.06 -9.51 8.54
N GLU A 213 0.61 -9.32 7.41
CA GLU A 213 0.06 -8.73 6.20
C GLU A 213 -1.19 -9.49 5.72
N TYR A 214 -1.05 -10.80 5.49
CA TYR A 214 -2.10 -11.60 4.87
C TYR A 214 -3.22 -11.93 5.86
N ALA A 215 -2.90 -12.16 7.14
CA ALA A 215 -3.92 -12.39 8.15
C ALA A 215 -4.78 -11.13 8.36
N TYR A 216 -4.16 -9.97 8.57
CA TYR A 216 -4.89 -8.74 8.86
C TYR A 216 -5.65 -8.24 7.65
N PHE A 217 -5.10 -8.41 6.45
CA PHE A 217 -5.84 -8.11 5.22
C PHE A 217 -7.09 -9.00 5.10
N ALA A 218 -6.94 -10.32 5.26
CA ALA A 218 -8.05 -11.26 5.12
C ALA A 218 -9.13 -11.06 6.19
N GLU A 219 -8.74 -10.84 7.45
CA GLU A 219 -9.66 -10.55 8.56
C GLU A 219 -10.41 -9.23 8.34
N ALA A 220 -9.74 -8.20 7.79
CA ALA A 220 -10.39 -6.94 7.45
C ALA A 220 -11.35 -7.04 6.24
N ILE A 221 -11.17 -8.07 5.39
CA ILE A 221 -12.15 -8.42 4.35
C ILE A 221 -13.37 -9.12 4.96
N ASP A 222 -13.16 -10.18 5.73
CA ASP A 222 -14.20 -10.87 6.50
C ASP A 222 -13.59 -11.41 7.80
N PRO A 223 -14.08 -11.02 8.99
CA PRO A 223 -13.47 -11.38 10.28
C PRO A 223 -13.53 -12.88 10.60
N ARG A 224 -14.29 -13.66 9.81
CA ARG A 224 -14.36 -15.12 9.93
C ARG A 224 -13.22 -15.82 9.19
N ILE A 225 -12.43 -15.12 8.39
CA ILE A 225 -11.34 -15.75 7.65
C ILE A 225 -10.14 -16.00 8.56
N THR A 226 -9.62 -17.22 8.53
CA THR A 226 -8.32 -17.59 9.10
C THR A 226 -7.28 -17.72 8.01
N THR A 227 -6.05 -17.33 8.33
CA THR A 227 -4.91 -17.41 7.42
C THR A 227 -3.86 -18.38 7.95
N GLU A 228 -3.36 -19.26 7.09
CA GLU A 228 -2.28 -20.20 7.37
C GLU A 228 -1.15 -19.97 6.36
N CYS A 229 0.10 -19.89 6.84
CA CYS A 229 1.28 -19.87 5.98
C CYS A 229 1.58 -21.29 5.51
N ILE A 230 1.48 -21.56 4.20
CA ILE A 230 1.90 -22.83 3.60
C ILE A 230 3.43 -22.86 3.48
N GLY A 231 4.02 -21.73 3.08
CA GLY A 231 5.47 -21.55 2.98
C GLY A 231 5.80 -20.11 2.64
N CYS A 232 6.86 -19.57 3.23
CA CYS A 232 7.36 -18.23 2.96
C CYS A 232 8.81 -18.13 3.47
N PRO A 233 9.74 -17.53 2.71
CA PRO A 233 11.10 -17.29 3.15
C PRO A 233 11.16 -16.74 4.58
N PRO A 234 12.02 -17.30 5.46
CA PRO A 234 13.14 -18.19 5.14
C PRO A 234 12.79 -19.68 5.06
N ASP A 235 11.52 -20.07 5.14
CA ASP A 235 11.15 -21.46 4.89
C ASP A 235 11.52 -21.87 3.46
N ASP A 236 11.80 -23.15 3.27
CA ASP A 236 11.92 -23.73 1.94
C ASP A 236 10.60 -23.59 1.18
N HIS A 237 10.71 -23.29 -0.11
CA HIS A 237 9.59 -23.19 -1.04
C HIS A 237 9.99 -23.79 -2.38
N PRO A 238 9.03 -24.24 -3.20
CA PRO A 238 9.33 -24.80 -4.50
C PRO A 238 9.61 -23.68 -5.53
N ASP A 239 10.00 -24.05 -6.74
CA ASP A 239 10.37 -23.08 -7.78
C ASP A 239 9.18 -22.28 -8.34
N GLU A 240 7.95 -22.77 -8.21
CA GLU A 240 6.76 -22.18 -8.81
C GLU A 240 6.19 -20.97 -8.04
N TRP A 241 6.60 -20.78 -6.79
CA TRP A 241 6.15 -19.67 -5.95
C TRP A 241 7.10 -19.39 -4.80
N TYR A 242 7.20 -18.11 -4.40
CA TYR A 242 8.00 -17.68 -3.25
C TYR A 242 7.24 -17.79 -1.93
N CYS A 243 5.94 -17.45 -1.91
CA CYS A 243 5.12 -17.68 -0.73
C CYS A 243 3.72 -18.14 -1.09
N ALA A 244 3.12 -18.92 -0.20
CA ALA A 244 1.77 -19.43 -0.34
C ALA A 244 1.00 -19.34 0.98
N TRP A 245 -0.26 -18.93 0.88
CA TRP A 245 -1.12 -18.63 2.01
C TRP A 245 -2.47 -19.28 1.80
N ARG A 246 -2.95 -20.01 2.80
CA ARG A 246 -4.28 -20.62 2.78
C ARG A 246 -5.25 -19.79 3.59
N PHE A 247 -6.42 -19.56 3.03
CA PHE A 247 -7.53 -18.85 3.65
C PHE A 247 -8.72 -19.77 3.81
N ARG A 248 -9.25 -19.87 5.03
CA ARG A 248 -10.45 -20.65 5.37
C ARG A 248 -11.47 -19.78 6.06
N LEU A 249 -12.75 -20.06 5.87
CA LEU A 249 -13.78 -19.53 6.76
C LEU A 249 -13.84 -20.41 8.01
N LYS A 250 -13.91 -19.77 9.18
CA LYS A 250 -14.33 -20.46 10.40
C LYS A 250 -15.75 -20.97 10.17
N GLU A 251 -16.02 -22.20 10.59
CA GLU A 251 -17.41 -22.66 10.73
C GLU A 251 -18.12 -21.70 11.69
N ASP A 252 -19.33 -21.25 11.32
CA ASP A 252 -20.13 -20.42 12.22
C ASP A 252 -20.44 -21.27 13.47
N GLN A 253 -19.91 -20.86 14.64
CA GLN A 253 -20.31 -21.41 15.94
C GLN A 253 -21.66 -20.84 16.37
#